data_AF-A0A812LBH8-F1
#
_entry.id   AF-A0A812LBH8-F1
#
_cell.length_a   1.000
_cell.length_b   1.000
_cell.length_c   1.000
_cell.angle_alpha   90.00
_cell.angle_beta   90.00
_cell.angle_gamma   90.00
#
_symmetry.space_group_name_H-M   'P 1'
#
loop_
_entity.id
_entity.type
_entity.pdbx_description
1 polymer ?
#
loop_
_entity_poly.entity_id
_entity_poly.type
_entity_poly.pdbx_seq_one_letter_code
_entity_poly.pdbx_strand_id
1 'polypeptide(L)'
;MMLEGSTWPTNNAMWSKTSQCAIGDSAAYVESWHSPRQTEMFAKPDCSSIAKGVSEPRFPFPELEPSGVRVAGDLPLSQRLRRSGVRGTLVRLSHKSQGFQADPTRHYVRLISWLRLSTSLADQLPADMLEGLMRPLLGPAYRCSTAFRSSGRLPDVVTLDQAMQLDAKQRREYLAELGQAFIDRASERMKEARKSSEFAQLLTSVRKAVEAKRTERVQKRRLQPVTDPEAAAAAKRGKNRRRAQGKKRKLE
;
A
#
# COMPACT_ATOMS: atom_id res chain seq x y z
N MET A 1 75.98 -30.26 13.83
CA MET A 1 75.08 -29.25 14.42
C MET A 1 73.71 -29.89 14.56
N MET A 2 73.38 -30.22 15.80
CA MET A 2 72.09 -30.75 16.25
C MET A 2 71.11 -29.62 16.53
N LEU A 3 69.82 -29.98 16.53
CA LEU A 3 68.67 -29.57 17.36
C LEU A 3 67.44 -29.50 16.42
N GLU A 4 66.56 -30.51 16.41
CA GLU A 4 65.46 -30.70 17.39
C GLU A 4 64.70 -29.38 17.60
N GLY A 5 63.46 -29.23 17.17
CA GLY A 5 62.31 -30.02 17.60
C GLY A 5 61.43 -29.09 18.46
N SER A 6 60.21 -28.80 18.02
CA SER A 6 59.13 -28.36 18.90
C SER A 6 57.79 -28.49 18.20
N THR A 7 56.92 -29.23 18.87
CA THR A 7 55.66 -29.76 18.41
C THR A 7 54.53 -29.32 19.36
N TRP A 8 53.33 -29.08 18.78
CA TRP A 8 51.99 -29.07 19.40
C TRP A 8 51.61 -27.93 20.38
N PRO A 9 50.31 -27.73 20.74
CA PRO A 9 49.06 -28.31 20.20
C PRO A 9 47.92 -27.31 19.88
N THR A 10 46.95 -27.85 19.15
CA THR A 10 45.49 -27.60 19.16
C THR A 10 44.89 -26.69 20.24
N ASN A 11 44.14 -25.68 19.80
CA ASN A 11 42.82 -25.33 20.36
C ASN A 11 42.04 -24.44 19.38
N ASN A 12 41.09 -25.04 18.66
CA ASN A 12 39.85 -24.36 18.28
C ASN A 12 38.80 -25.43 17.94
N ALA A 13 38.35 -26.09 19.00
CA ALA A 13 37.04 -26.72 19.05
C ALA A 13 36.01 -25.64 19.44
N MET A 14 34.79 -25.81 18.91
CA MET A 14 33.64 -24.88 18.99
C MET A 14 33.88 -23.67 18.07
N TRP A 15 33.14 -23.43 16.99
CA TRP A 15 31.69 -23.46 16.85
C TRP A 15 31.30 -23.99 15.45
N SER A 16 31.04 -25.28 15.33
CA SER A 16 30.37 -25.87 14.16
C SER A 16 29.02 -26.40 14.62
N LYS A 17 27.95 -25.66 14.31
CA LYS A 17 26.48 -25.89 14.46
C LYS A 17 25.88 -24.51 14.79
N THR A 18 25.16 -23.79 13.95
CA THR A 18 24.06 -24.16 13.05
C THR A 18 23.90 -23.05 11.99
N SER A 19 24.59 -23.19 10.86
CA SER A 19 24.31 -22.41 9.64
C SER A 19 23.50 -23.29 8.69
N GLN A 20 22.20 -23.39 8.93
CA GLN A 20 21.22 -23.92 7.98
C GLN A 20 19.81 -23.49 8.42
N CYS A 21 19.60 -22.18 8.57
CA CYS A 21 18.26 -21.65 8.36
C CYS A 21 18.03 -21.71 6.86
N ALA A 22 17.32 -22.75 6.44
CA ALA A 22 16.75 -22.89 5.13
C ALA A 22 16.24 -21.53 4.64
N ILE A 23 16.87 -21.04 3.57
CA ILE A 23 16.22 -20.16 2.60
C ILE A 23 15.22 -21.06 1.87
N GLY A 24 14.17 -21.45 2.61
CA GLY A 24 13.05 -22.20 2.10
C GLY A 24 12.05 -21.21 1.54
N ASP A 25 12.06 -21.09 0.22
CA ASP A 25 10.91 -20.76 -0.61
C ASP A 25 10.00 -19.61 -0.11
N SER A 26 10.48 -18.40 -0.34
CA SER A 26 9.61 -17.21 -0.43
C SER A 26 8.70 -17.21 -1.68
N ALA A 27 8.48 -18.38 -2.31
CA ALA A 27 7.56 -18.60 -3.42
C ALA A 27 6.11 -18.91 -2.96
N ALA A 28 5.88 -19.25 -1.69
CA ALA A 28 4.57 -19.74 -1.23
C ALA A 28 3.58 -18.68 -0.72
N TYR A 29 3.83 -17.37 -0.89
CA TYR A 29 2.97 -16.31 -0.32
C TYR A 29 2.39 -15.32 -1.35
N VAL A 30 2.25 -15.73 -2.60
CA VAL A 30 1.58 -14.92 -3.65
C VAL A 30 0.08 -15.23 -3.76
N GLU A 31 -0.43 -16.32 -3.17
CA GLU A 31 -1.84 -16.70 -3.31
C GLU A 31 -2.84 -15.97 -2.39
N SER A 32 -2.39 -15.08 -1.49
CA SER A 32 -3.32 -14.35 -0.59
C SER A 32 -4.04 -13.16 -1.25
N TRP A 33 -3.84 -12.91 -2.55
CA TRP A 33 -4.50 -11.82 -3.28
C TRP A 33 -5.86 -12.20 -3.89
N HIS A 34 -6.22 -13.48 -3.91
CA HIS A 34 -7.56 -13.96 -4.28
C HIS A 34 -8.48 -14.11 -3.08
N SER A 35 -8.70 -13.03 -2.33
CA SER A 35 -9.79 -13.01 -1.36
C SER A 35 -10.80 -11.94 -1.75
N PRO A 36 -11.82 -12.26 -2.56
CA PRO A 36 -13.02 -11.45 -2.62
C PRO A 36 -13.68 -11.53 -1.24
N ARG A 37 -13.52 -10.48 -0.45
CA ARG A 37 -14.44 -10.20 0.66
C ARG A 37 -15.75 -9.81 0.00
N GLN A 38 -16.66 -10.76 -0.18
CA GLN A 38 -18.07 -10.41 -0.20
C GLN A 38 -18.40 -9.85 1.18
N THR A 39 -18.84 -8.60 1.19
CA THR A 39 -19.75 -8.07 2.20
C THR A 39 -20.86 -9.08 2.38
N GLU A 40 -20.83 -9.82 3.49
CA GLU A 40 -22.05 -10.40 4.01
C GLU A 40 -23.05 -9.26 4.17
N MET A 41 -24.26 -9.52 3.67
CA MET A 41 -25.41 -8.67 3.85
C MET A 41 -25.55 -8.38 5.33
N PHE A 42 -25.22 -7.15 5.74
CA PHE A 42 -25.85 -6.58 6.91
C PHE A 42 -27.33 -6.53 6.57
N ALA A 43 -28.08 -7.54 7.05
CA ALA A 43 -29.48 -7.35 7.37
C ALA A 43 -29.53 -6.06 8.19
N LYS A 44 -30.17 -5.03 7.63
CA LYS A 44 -30.47 -3.81 8.36
C LYS A 44 -31.28 -4.27 9.57
N PRO A 45 -30.84 -4.07 10.82
CA PRO A 45 -31.80 -4.10 11.91
C PRO A 45 -32.82 -3.01 11.61
N ASP A 46 -34.09 -3.34 11.70
CA ASP A 46 -35.18 -2.38 11.61
C ASP A 46 -34.99 -1.32 12.71
N CYS A 47 -34.42 -0.19 12.33
CA CYS A 47 -34.32 1.00 13.16
C CYS A 47 -35.67 1.73 13.13
N SER A 48 -36.69 1.14 13.73
CA SER A 48 -38.00 1.78 13.94
C SER A 48 -38.35 1.83 15.42
N SER A 49 -37.45 2.38 16.24
CA SER A 49 -37.78 2.90 17.57
C SER A 49 -36.51 3.45 18.22
N ILE A 50 -36.37 4.77 18.24
CA ILE A 50 -35.78 5.61 19.31
C ILE A 50 -35.82 7.04 18.73
N ALA A 51 -36.99 7.66 18.85
CA ALA A 51 -37.12 9.11 18.81
C ALA A 51 -37.07 9.58 20.27
N LYS A 52 -35.88 9.92 20.77
CA LYS A 52 -35.74 10.75 21.98
C LYS A 52 -34.63 11.77 21.72
N GLY A 53 -35.01 13.03 21.85
CA GLY A 53 -34.24 14.20 21.48
C GLY A 53 -32.83 14.19 22.07
N VAL A 54 -31.87 14.28 21.17
CA VAL A 54 -30.51 14.72 21.47
C VAL A 54 -30.39 16.07 20.80
N SER A 55 -30.29 17.12 21.62
CA SER A 55 -29.98 18.48 21.20
C SER A 55 -28.72 18.47 20.34
N GLU A 56 -28.83 19.03 19.13
CA GLU A 56 -27.68 19.23 18.26
C GLU A 56 -26.58 19.98 19.01
N PRO A 57 -25.33 19.48 19.04
CA PRO A 57 -24.21 20.33 19.38
C PRO A 57 -24.09 21.35 18.24
N ARG A 58 -24.67 22.55 18.45
CA ARG A 58 -24.32 23.76 17.71
C ARG A 58 -22.82 23.96 17.91
N PHE A 59 -22.03 23.50 16.95
CA PHE A 59 -20.67 23.97 16.81
C PHE A 59 -20.76 25.46 16.50
N PRO A 60 -20.23 26.36 17.36
CA PRO A 60 -20.13 27.75 17.01
C PRO A 60 -19.23 27.82 15.79
N PHE A 61 -19.82 28.10 14.62
CA PHE A 61 -19.06 28.62 13.51
C PHE A 61 -18.49 29.95 14.02
N PRO A 62 -17.17 30.11 14.15
CA PRO A 62 -16.62 31.42 14.44
C PRO A 62 -17.09 32.34 13.31
N GLU A 63 -17.77 33.41 13.68
CA GLU A 63 -18.12 34.51 12.79
C GLU A 63 -16.88 34.84 11.96
N LEU A 64 -16.99 34.61 10.65
CA LEU A 64 -16.04 35.06 9.67
C LEU A 64 -16.19 36.58 9.60
N GLU A 65 -15.55 37.26 10.55
CA GLU A 65 -15.23 38.68 10.49
C GLU A 65 -14.65 39.00 9.10
N PRO A 66 -15.31 39.86 8.29
CA PRO A 66 -14.78 40.29 7.00
C PRO A 66 -13.69 41.35 7.25
N SER A 67 -12.60 40.97 7.92
CA SER A 67 -11.49 41.87 8.23
C SER A 67 -10.24 41.47 7.43
N GLY A 68 -10.05 42.22 6.36
CA GLY A 68 -8.74 42.43 5.74
C GLY A 68 -8.39 41.45 4.63
N VAL A 69 -8.48 41.95 3.41
CA VAL A 69 -7.63 41.50 2.29
C VAL A 69 -6.17 41.75 2.71
N ARG A 70 -5.62 40.84 3.52
CA ARG A 70 -4.17 40.78 3.74
C ARG A 70 -3.60 40.30 2.42
N VAL A 71 -3.00 41.23 1.67
CA VAL A 71 -2.13 40.94 0.55
C VAL A 71 -1.23 39.78 0.98
N ALA A 72 -1.42 38.63 0.32
CA ALA A 72 -0.83 37.36 0.69
C ALA A 72 0.68 37.39 0.42
N GLY A 73 1.43 38.07 1.27
CA GLY A 73 2.89 38.02 1.30
C GLY A 73 3.32 36.57 1.48
N ASP A 74 3.96 36.04 0.43
CA ASP A 74 4.95 34.95 0.40
C ASP A 74 4.86 33.84 1.43
N LEU A 75 3.65 33.36 1.73
CA LEU A 75 3.53 32.08 2.42
C LEU A 75 4.11 31.00 1.50
N PRO A 76 5.03 30.16 2.01
CA PRO A 76 5.65 29.10 1.22
C PRO A 76 4.55 28.24 0.60
N LEU A 77 4.74 27.84 -0.67
CA LEU A 77 3.73 27.13 -1.46
C LEU A 77 3.17 25.88 -0.74
N SER A 78 3.99 25.25 0.10
CA SER A 78 3.62 24.12 0.97
C SER A 78 2.54 24.48 2.02
N GLN A 79 2.52 25.70 2.55
CA GLN A 79 1.47 26.18 3.46
C GLN A 79 0.18 26.52 2.71
N ARG A 80 0.27 27.09 1.50
CA ARG A 80 -0.90 27.33 0.63
C ARG A 80 -1.61 26.02 0.30
N LEU A 81 -0.85 24.97 -0.03
CA LEU A 81 -1.38 23.63 -0.25
C LEU A 81 -2.09 23.05 0.97
N ARG A 82 -1.55 23.27 2.19
CA ARG A 82 -2.22 22.81 3.42
C ARG A 82 -3.56 23.50 3.64
N ARG A 83 -3.65 24.81 3.35
CA ARG A 83 -4.90 25.58 3.46
C ARG A 83 -5.92 25.22 2.39
N SER A 84 -5.46 24.91 1.18
CA SER A 84 -6.34 24.55 0.04
C SER A 84 -7.13 23.24 0.21
N GLY A 85 -6.78 22.40 1.20
CA GLY A 85 -7.42 21.10 1.39
C GLY A 85 -7.03 20.02 0.36
N VAL A 86 -6.26 20.36 -0.69
CA VAL A 86 -5.80 19.44 -1.75
C VAL A 86 -5.05 18.24 -1.18
N ARG A 87 -4.21 18.45 -0.17
CA ARG A 87 -3.54 17.34 0.51
C ARG A 87 -4.55 16.38 1.17
N GLY A 88 -5.60 16.92 1.77
CA GLY A 88 -6.66 16.13 2.42
C GLY A 88 -7.45 15.30 1.40
N THR A 89 -7.78 15.89 0.25
CA THR A 89 -8.47 15.15 -0.83
C THR A 89 -7.58 14.06 -1.42
N LEU A 90 -6.30 14.34 -1.68
CA LEU A 90 -5.33 13.35 -2.17
C LEU A 90 -5.11 12.21 -1.17
N VAL A 91 -5.01 12.50 0.12
CA VAL A 91 -4.95 11.48 1.17
C VAL A 91 -6.21 10.61 1.15
N ARG A 92 -7.40 11.22 1.09
CA ARG A 92 -8.68 10.47 1.03
C ARG A 92 -8.77 9.62 -0.24
N LEU A 93 -8.35 10.14 -1.39
CA LEU A 93 -8.34 9.41 -2.66
C LEU A 93 -7.34 8.24 -2.60
N SER A 94 -6.15 8.45 -2.05
CA SER A 94 -5.15 7.40 -1.81
C SER A 94 -5.68 6.32 -0.86
N HIS A 95 -6.40 6.70 0.20
CA HIS A 95 -7.05 5.72 1.08
C HIS A 95 -8.18 4.95 0.38
N LYS A 96 -9.01 5.64 -0.41
CA LYS A 96 -10.07 5.01 -1.20
C LYS A 96 -9.47 4.06 -2.25
N SER A 97 -8.36 4.42 -2.90
CA SER A 97 -7.69 3.57 -3.90
C SER A 97 -7.10 2.29 -3.31
N GLN A 98 -6.77 2.29 -2.01
CA GLN A 98 -6.25 1.11 -1.29
C GLN A 98 -7.32 0.13 -0.80
N GLY A 99 -8.59 0.54 -0.73
CA GLY A 99 -9.66 -0.34 -0.22
C GLY A 99 -9.95 -1.48 -1.19
N PHE A 100 -9.83 -2.75 -0.77
CA PHE A 100 -10.24 -3.87 -1.62
C PHE A 100 -11.72 -3.75 -1.97
N GLN A 101 -12.03 -3.70 -3.26
CA GLN A 101 -13.41 -3.79 -3.75
C GLN A 101 -13.78 -5.26 -3.96
N ALA A 102 -15.08 -5.56 -3.88
CA ALA A 102 -15.59 -6.90 -4.16
C ALA A 102 -15.33 -7.33 -5.61
N ASP A 103 -15.29 -6.36 -6.53
CA ASP A 103 -15.00 -6.57 -7.95
C ASP A 103 -13.51 -6.27 -8.27
N PRO A 104 -12.73 -7.28 -8.70
CA PRO A 104 -11.32 -7.10 -9.04
C PRO A 104 -11.11 -6.19 -10.25
N THR A 105 -12.05 -6.14 -11.20
CA THR A 105 -11.92 -5.33 -12.42
C THR A 105 -12.07 -3.84 -12.09
N ARG A 106 -13.04 -3.47 -11.26
CA ARG A 106 -13.17 -2.08 -10.77
C ARG A 106 -11.98 -1.64 -9.93
N HIS A 107 -11.44 -2.55 -9.12
CA HIS A 107 -10.24 -2.27 -8.34
C HIS A 107 -9.03 -1.99 -9.25
N TYR A 108 -8.85 -2.79 -10.30
CA TYR A 108 -7.80 -2.62 -11.30
C TYR A 108 -7.89 -1.27 -12.02
N VAL A 109 -9.07 -0.94 -12.58
CA VAL A 109 -9.30 0.36 -13.26
C VAL A 109 -8.99 1.52 -12.33
N ARG A 110 -9.46 1.46 -11.09
CA ARG A 110 -9.22 2.52 -10.11
C ARG A 110 -7.73 2.70 -9.78
N LEU A 111 -6.96 1.61 -9.69
CA LEU A 111 -5.52 1.68 -9.48
C LEU A 111 -4.81 2.30 -10.69
N ILE A 112 -5.19 1.93 -11.92
CA ILE A 112 -4.64 2.54 -13.13
C ILE A 112 -4.93 4.04 -13.15
N SER A 113 -6.20 4.43 -12.98
CA SER A 113 -6.59 5.84 -12.97
C SER A 113 -5.84 6.64 -11.91
N TRP A 114 -5.68 6.06 -10.71
CA TRP A 114 -4.91 6.69 -9.63
C TRP A 114 -3.43 6.85 -9.99
N LEU A 115 -2.78 5.81 -10.51
CA LEU A 115 -1.36 5.86 -10.88
C LEU A 115 -1.11 6.86 -12.01
N ARG A 116 -1.94 6.83 -13.08
CA ARG A 116 -1.86 7.79 -14.19
C ARG A 116 -2.07 9.23 -13.73
N LEU A 117 -3.04 9.46 -12.85
CA LEU A 117 -3.25 10.76 -12.22
C LEU A 117 -2.03 11.19 -11.40
N SER A 118 -1.47 10.29 -10.58
CA SER A 118 -0.29 10.61 -9.77
C SER A 118 0.94 10.94 -10.62
N THR A 119 1.16 10.24 -11.74
CA THR A 119 2.23 10.55 -12.70
C THR A 119 2.01 11.93 -13.33
N SER A 120 0.80 12.21 -13.80
CA SER A 120 0.46 13.52 -14.38
C SER A 120 0.65 14.66 -13.37
N LEU A 121 0.29 14.44 -12.10
CA LEU A 121 0.52 15.40 -11.02
C LEU A 121 2.01 15.61 -10.73
N ALA A 122 2.82 14.55 -10.75
CA ALA A 122 4.27 14.67 -10.56
C ALA A 122 4.94 15.46 -11.69
N ASP A 123 4.37 15.42 -12.90
CA ASP A 123 4.88 16.20 -14.04
C ASP A 123 4.51 17.67 -14.01
N GLN A 124 3.29 17.98 -13.56
CA GLN A 124 2.74 19.33 -13.64
C GLN A 124 3.06 20.18 -12.41
N LEU A 125 3.32 19.53 -11.25
CA LEU A 125 3.54 20.26 -10.00
C LEU A 125 5.01 20.64 -9.80
N PRO A 126 5.29 21.84 -9.28
CA PRO A 126 6.64 22.21 -8.86
C PRO A 126 7.09 21.34 -7.68
N ALA A 127 8.41 21.08 -7.59
CA ALA A 127 8.98 20.15 -6.61
C ALA A 127 8.65 20.50 -5.15
N ASP A 128 8.57 21.79 -4.81
CA ASP A 128 8.18 22.25 -3.46
C ASP A 128 6.77 21.82 -3.05
N MET A 129 5.86 21.80 -4.02
CA MET A 129 4.50 21.31 -3.82
C MET A 129 4.46 19.79 -3.77
N LEU A 130 5.26 19.17 -4.64
CA LEU A 130 5.34 17.72 -4.78
C LEU A 130 5.76 17.07 -3.46
N GLU A 131 6.78 17.61 -2.79
CA GLU A 131 7.31 17.12 -1.51
C GLU A 131 6.20 16.90 -0.46
N GLY A 132 5.30 17.87 -0.30
CA GLY A 132 4.18 17.79 0.66
C GLY A 132 3.11 16.75 0.29
N LEU A 133 3.06 16.36 -0.99
CA LEU A 133 2.10 15.42 -1.57
C LEU A 133 2.71 14.04 -1.85
N MET A 134 4.04 13.89 -1.78
CA MET A 134 4.72 12.63 -2.09
C MET A 134 4.27 11.48 -1.20
N ARG A 135 4.07 11.71 0.11
CA ARG A 135 3.66 10.63 1.03
C ARG A 135 2.34 9.95 0.61
N PRO A 136 1.22 10.66 0.35
CA PRO A 136 -0.02 10.01 -0.11
C PRO A 136 0.06 9.42 -1.53
N LEU A 137 0.93 9.95 -2.40
CA LEU A 137 1.09 9.47 -3.77
C LEU A 137 1.95 8.19 -3.85
N LEU A 138 3.06 8.14 -3.11
CA LEU A 138 4.00 7.01 -3.09
C LEU A 138 3.41 5.74 -2.46
N GLY A 139 2.47 5.85 -1.52
CA GLY A 139 1.91 4.70 -0.81
C GLY A 139 1.31 3.64 -1.74
N PRO A 140 0.34 3.98 -2.60
CA PRO A 140 -0.22 3.06 -3.59
C PRO A 140 0.79 2.59 -4.64
N ALA A 141 1.66 3.47 -5.14
CA ALA A 141 2.66 3.13 -6.15
C ALA A 141 3.67 2.10 -5.63
N TYR A 142 4.22 2.33 -4.44
CA TYR A 142 5.16 1.41 -3.79
C TYR A 142 4.56 0.03 -3.55
N ARG A 143 3.26 -0.04 -3.20
CA ARG A 143 2.57 -1.32 -3.05
C ARG A 143 2.44 -2.07 -4.37
N CYS A 144 2.18 -1.37 -5.47
CA CYS A 144 2.06 -2.02 -6.78
C CYS A 144 3.42 -2.52 -7.26
N SER A 145 4.48 -1.71 -7.14
CA SER A 145 5.83 -2.11 -7.57
C SER A 145 6.42 -3.24 -6.72
N THR A 146 6.13 -3.30 -5.41
CA THR A 146 6.66 -4.35 -4.54
C THR A 146 5.82 -5.62 -4.49
N ALA A 147 4.51 -5.52 -4.71
CA ALA A 147 3.63 -6.69 -4.69
C ALA A 147 3.77 -7.56 -5.94
N PHE A 148 4.17 -6.96 -7.06
CA PHE A 148 4.22 -7.61 -8.36
C PHE A 148 5.64 -7.46 -8.91
N ARG A 149 6.30 -8.58 -9.21
CA ARG A 149 7.57 -8.53 -9.93
C ARG A 149 7.24 -8.38 -11.41
N SER A 150 7.77 -7.34 -12.07
CA SER A 150 7.77 -7.30 -13.53
C SER A 150 8.73 -8.41 -14.01
N SER A 151 8.19 -9.42 -14.68
CA SER A 151 8.98 -10.58 -15.14
C SER A 151 9.15 -10.67 -16.65
N GLY A 152 8.73 -9.65 -17.40
CA GLY A 152 8.83 -9.63 -18.86
C GLY A 152 8.54 -8.27 -19.47
N ARG A 153 8.77 -8.18 -20.78
CA ARG A 153 8.41 -7.04 -21.62
C ARG A 153 6.89 -7.03 -21.77
N LEU A 154 6.23 -6.07 -21.14
CA LEU A 154 4.78 -5.94 -21.23
C LEU A 154 4.38 -5.35 -22.60
N PRO A 155 3.16 -5.65 -23.09
CA PRO A 155 2.64 -4.98 -24.26
C PRO A 155 2.56 -3.47 -24.01
N ASP A 156 2.81 -2.67 -25.04
CA ASP A 156 2.70 -1.22 -24.95
C ASP A 156 1.22 -0.82 -24.85
N VAL A 157 0.74 -0.65 -23.62
CA VAL A 157 -0.66 -0.36 -23.32
C VAL A 157 -0.87 1.13 -23.12
N VAL A 158 -1.41 1.77 -24.16
CA VAL A 158 -1.70 3.20 -24.17
C VAL A 158 -3.07 3.48 -23.55
N THR A 159 -4.09 2.70 -23.93
CA THR A 159 -5.49 2.96 -23.53
C THR A 159 -5.95 2.10 -22.36
N LEU A 160 -6.99 2.56 -21.64
CA LEU A 160 -7.57 1.80 -20.54
C LEU A 160 -8.25 0.52 -21.05
N ASP A 161 -8.87 0.57 -22.22
CA ASP A 161 -9.57 -0.58 -22.82
C ASP A 161 -8.59 -1.71 -23.17
N GLN A 162 -7.41 -1.36 -23.70
CA GLN A 162 -6.31 -2.32 -23.91
C GLN A 162 -5.86 -2.94 -22.58
N ALA A 163 -5.73 -2.13 -21.51
CA ALA A 163 -5.36 -2.63 -20.19
C ALA A 163 -6.37 -3.64 -19.64
N MET A 164 -7.66 -3.46 -19.97
CA MET A 164 -8.72 -4.39 -19.57
C MET A 164 -8.69 -5.72 -20.33
N GLN A 165 -8.11 -5.77 -21.53
CA GLN A 165 -7.99 -7.02 -22.30
C GLN A 165 -6.84 -7.92 -21.81
N LEU A 166 -5.94 -7.39 -20.96
CA LEU A 166 -4.83 -8.15 -20.40
C LEU A 166 -5.29 -9.30 -19.50
N ASP A 167 -4.51 -10.38 -19.51
CA ASP A 167 -4.69 -11.50 -18.57
C ASP A 167 -4.43 -11.05 -17.12
N ALA A 168 -4.99 -11.77 -16.14
CA ALA A 168 -4.82 -11.48 -14.72
C ALA A 168 -3.35 -11.39 -14.28
N LYS A 169 -2.44 -12.18 -14.89
CA LYS A 169 -1.00 -12.07 -14.61
C LYS A 169 -0.42 -10.78 -15.20
N GLN A 170 -0.71 -10.50 -16.47
CA GLN A 170 -0.25 -9.29 -17.17
C GLN A 170 -0.77 -8.01 -16.53
N ARG A 171 -2.02 -8.00 -16.04
CA ARG A 171 -2.60 -6.86 -15.30
C ARG A 171 -1.78 -6.51 -14.06
N ARG A 172 -1.28 -7.50 -13.33
CA ARG A 172 -0.44 -7.28 -12.13
C ARG A 172 0.92 -6.72 -12.50
N GLU A 173 1.54 -7.28 -13.52
CA GLU A 173 2.82 -6.81 -14.03
C GLU A 173 2.70 -5.36 -14.55
N TYR A 174 1.63 -5.04 -15.28
CA TYR A 174 1.34 -3.67 -15.74
C TYR A 174 1.17 -2.67 -14.59
N LEU A 175 0.48 -3.06 -13.50
CA LEU A 175 0.40 -2.21 -12.31
C LEU A 175 1.76 -2.01 -11.64
N ALA A 176 2.62 -3.04 -11.66
CA ALA A 176 3.98 -2.95 -11.14
C ALA A 176 4.79 -1.92 -11.92
N GLU A 177 4.74 -2.01 -13.25
CA GLU A 177 5.42 -1.11 -14.16
C GLU A 177 4.93 0.33 -14.03
N LEU A 178 3.61 0.55 -14.00
CA LEU A 178 3.06 1.89 -13.75
C LEU A 178 3.48 2.46 -12.40
N GLY A 179 3.50 1.63 -11.36
CA GLY A 179 3.96 2.03 -10.03
C GLY A 179 5.45 2.41 -10.02
N GLN A 180 6.28 1.62 -10.71
CA GLN A 180 7.71 1.86 -10.83
C GLN A 180 8.01 3.11 -11.67
N ALA A 181 7.37 3.26 -12.84
CA ALA A 181 7.49 4.43 -13.70
C ALA A 181 7.11 5.72 -12.97
N PHE A 182 6.08 5.70 -12.11
CA PHE A 182 5.76 6.82 -11.25
C PHE A 182 6.87 7.15 -10.24
N ILE A 183 7.43 6.13 -9.57
CA ILE A 183 8.51 6.32 -8.58
C ILE A 183 9.76 6.89 -9.26
N ASP A 184 10.14 6.36 -10.42
CA ASP A 184 11.31 6.81 -11.17
C ASP A 184 11.14 8.26 -11.64
N ARG A 185 9.98 8.59 -12.20
CA ARG A 185 9.66 9.95 -12.64
C ARG A 185 9.59 10.94 -11.49
N ALA A 186 9.02 10.56 -10.35
CA ALA A 186 9.03 11.39 -9.15
C ALA A 186 10.46 11.59 -8.59
N SER A 187 11.30 10.55 -8.67
CA SER A 187 12.71 10.61 -8.27
C SER A 187 13.49 11.59 -9.15
N GLU A 188 13.30 11.53 -10.47
CA GLU A 188 13.91 12.46 -11.44
C GLU A 188 13.53 13.90 -11.15
N ARG A 189 12.23 14.18 -10.97
CA ARG A 189 11.74 15.53 -10.65
C ARG A 189 12.30 16.06 -9.33
N MET A 190 12.41 15.22 -8.31
CA MET A 190 13.00 15.63 -7.03
C MET A 190 14.52 15.83 -7.15
N LYS A 191 15.20 15.04 -7.99
CA LYS A 191 16.63 15.20 -8.28
C LYS A 191 16.93 16.50 -9.02
N GLU A 192 16.12 16.86 -10.02
CA GLU A 192 16.20 18.15 -10.73
C GLU A 192 16.11 19.33 -9.76
N ALA A 193 15.23 19.22 -8.74
CA ALA A 193 15.07 20.22 -7.69
C ALA A 193 16.10 20.14 -6.55
N ARG A 194 17.13 19.29 -6.67
CA ARG A 194 18.15 19.03 -5.63
C ARG A 194 17.60 18.51 -4.30
N LYS A 195 16.43 17.85 -4.32
CA LYS A 195 15.75 17.28 -3.15
C LYS A 195 15.76 15.74 -3.12
N SER A 196 16.86 15.14 -3.59
CA SER A 196 16.98 13.68 -3.71
C SER A 196 17.06 12.99 -2.34
N SER A 197 17.62 13.65 -1.33
CA SER A 197 17.72 13.11 0.04
C SER A 197 16.34 13.06 0.71
N GLU A 198 15.53 14.12 0.56
CA GLU A 198 14.15 14.18 1.07
C GLU A 198 13.30 13.10 0.41
N PHE A 199 13.45 12.89 -0.89
CA PHE A 199 12.76 11.82 -1.61
C PHE A 199 13.15 10.43 -1.07
N ALA A 200 14.44 10.16 -0.87
CA ALA A 200 14.91 8.89 -0.32
C ALA A 200 14.40 8.65 1.11
N GLN A 201 14.39 9.68 1.96
CA GLN A 201 13.83 9.63 3.30
C GLN A 201 12.32 9.35 3.27
N LEU A 202 11.58 10.03 2.38
CA LEU A 202 10.15 9.81 2.18
C LEU A 202 9.86 8.39 1.73
N LEU A 203 10.58 7.87 0.74
CA LEU A 203 10.42 6.51 0.24
C LEU A 203 10.70 5.47 1.35
N THR A 204 11.76 5.68 2.14
CA THR A 204 12.07 4.85 3.31
C THR A 204 10.95 4.89 4.35
N SER A 205 10.38 6.07 4.61
CA SER A 205 9.25 6.22 5.54
C SER A 205 8.00 5.50 5.05
N VAL A 206 7.72 5.55 3.74
CA VAL A 206 6.60 4.84 3.12
C VAL A 206 6.81 3.33 3.19
N ARG A 207 8.02 2.85 2.89
CA ARG A 207 8.40 1.44 3.03
C ARG A 207 8.14 0.93 4.45
N LYS A 208 8.67 1.63 5.47
CA LYS A 208 8.44 1.28 6.89
C LYS A 208 6.95 1.27 7.23
N ALA A 209 6.18 2.26 6.78
CA ALA A 209 4.75 2.31 7.03
C ALA A 209 3.96 1.18 6.36
N VAL A 210 4.36 0.76 5.15
CA VAL A 210 3.74 -0.36 4.44
C VAL A 210 4.09 -1.69 5.10
N GLU A 211 5.35 -1.89 5.49
CA GLU A 211 5.82 -3.07 6.21
C GLU A 211 5.17 -3.19 7.59
N ALA A 212 5.09 -2.10 8.37
CA ALA A 212 4.42 -2.06 9.66
C ALA A 212 2.93 -2.44 9.55
N LYS A 213 2.21 -1.92 8.55
CA LYS A 213 0.82 -2.33 8.30
C LYS A 213 0.69 -3.80 7.88
N ARG A 214 1.70 -4.36 7.24
CA ARG A 214 1.73 -5.79 6.87
C ARG A 214 1.95 -6.65 8.10
N THR A 215 2.92 -6.30 8.94
CA THR A 215 3.21 -7.05 10.19
C THR A 215 2.04 -6.97 11.15
N GLU A 216 1.43 -5.80 11.34
CA GLU A 216 0.23 -5.60 12.15
C GLU A 216 -0.92 -6.51 11.70
N ARG A 217 -1.20 -6.59 10.39
CA ARG A 217 -2.24 -7.49 9.85
C ARG A 217 -1.92 -8.97 10.12
N VAL A 218 -0.66 -9.36 10.01
CA VAL A 218 -0.23 -10.74 10.27
C VAL A 218 -0.35 -11.06 11.77
N GLN A 219 0.10 -10.17 12.64
CA GLN A 219 -0.02 -10.31 14.10
C GLN A 219 -1.49 -10.36 14.52
N LYS A 220 -2.33 -9.43 14.03
CA LYS A 220 -3.78 -9.44 14.30
C LYS A 220 -4.42 -10.76 13.89
N ARG A 221 -4.07 -11.30 12.72
CA ARG A 221 -4.56 -12.62 12.27
C ARG A 221 -4.05 -13.79 13.13
N ARG A 222 -2.82 -13.70 13.66
CA ARG A 222 -2.24 -14.73 14.54
C ARG A 222 -2.84 -14.72 15.93
N LEU A 223 -3.17 -13.54 16.46
CA LEU A 223 -3.78 -13.37 17.78
C LEU A 223 -5.30 -13.59 17.75
N GLN A 224 -5.94 -13.42 16.59
CA GLN A 224 -7.39 -13.56 16.45
C GLN A 224 -7.98 -14.86 17.04
N PRO A 225 -7.39 -16.06 16.87
CA PRO A 225 -7.91 -17.28 17.47
C PRO A 225 -7.92 -17.29 19.00
N VAL A 226 -7.06 -16.49 19.63
CA VAL A 226 -6.94 -16.39 21.09
C VAL A 226 -7.86 -15.27 21.61
N THR A 227 -7.92 -14.13 20.91
CA THR A 227 -8.72 -12.98 21.33
C THR A 227 -10.21 -13.14 21.01
N ASP A 228 -10.55 -13.84 19.93
CA ASP A 228 -11.91 -14.04 19.43
C ASP A 228 -12.00 -15.38 18.66
N PRO A 229 -12.20 -16.50 19.38
CA PRO A 229 -12.22 -17.83 18.77
C PRO A 229 -13.41 -18.04 17.82
N GLU A 230 -14.54 -17.38 18.07
CA GLU A 230 -15.75 -17.50 17.25
C GLU A 230 -15.56 -16.88 15.87
N ALA A 231 -15.02 -15.66 15.80
CA ALA A 231 -14.71 -15.02 14.53
C ALA A 231 -13.61 -15.77 13.76
N ALA A 232 -12.63 -16.35 14.46
CA ALA A 232 -11.61 -17.18 13.84
C ALA A 232 -12.18 -18.48 13.24
N ALA A 233 -13.10 -19.14 13.95
CA ALA A 233 -13.80 -20.33 13.47
C ALA A 233 -14.69 -20.02 12.26
N ALA A 234 -15.45 -18.92 12.29
CA ALA A 234 -16.26 -18.45 11.16
C ALA A 234 -15.40 -18.19 9.91
N ALA A 235 -14.27 -17.50 10.08
CA ALA A 235 -13.32 -17.25 8.99
C ALA A 235 -12.72 -18.55 8.41
N LYS A 236 -12.40 -19.53 9.26
CA LYS A 236 -11.90 -20.85 8.84
C LYS A 236 -12.96 -21.62 8.04
N ARG A 237 -14.22 -21.65 8.51
CA ARG A 237 -15.35 -22.26 7.81
C ARG A 237 -15.58 -21.62 6.44
N GLY A 238 -15.59 -20.29 6.38
CA GLY A 238 -15.73 -19.55 5.11
C GLY A 238 -14.61 -19.86 4.11
N LYS A 239 -13.36 -19.96 4.57
CA LYS A 239 -12.22 -20.33 3.72
C LYS A 239 -12.34 -21.76 3.17
N ASN A 240 -12.78 -22.71 4.00
CA ASN A 240 -12.98 -24.10 3.57
C ASN A 240 -14.09 -24.21 2.53
N ARG A 241 -15.22 -23.53 2.72
CA ARG A 241 -16.33 -23.49 1.74
C ARG A 241 -15.86 -23.00 0.36
N ARG A 242 -15.03 -21.96 0.31
CA ARG A 242 -14.47 -21.42 -0.94
C ARG A 242 -13.52 -22.38 -1.63
N ARG A 243 -12.66 -23.05 -0.86
CA ARG A 243 -11.74 -24.07 -1.41
C ARG A 243 -12.52 -25.24 -2.00
N ALA A 244 -13.58 -25.69 -1.33
CA ALA A 244 -14.45 -26.73 -1.86
C ALA A 244 -15.13 -26.31 -3.17
N GLN A 245 -15.69 -25.10 -3.24
CA GLN A 245 -16.29 -24.56 -4.47
C GLN A 245 -15.28 -24.40 -5.62
N GLY A 246 -14.07 -23.93 -5.33
CA GLY A 246 -13.01 -23.79 -6.34
C GLY A 246 -12.53 -25.14 -6.89
N LYS A 247 -12.50 -26.19 -6.07
CA LYS A 247 -12.20 -27.56 -6.54
C LYS A 247 -13.29 -28.10 -7.45
N LYS A 248 -14.57 -27.87 -7.12
CA LYS A 248 -15.71 -28.29 -7.97
C LYS A 248 -15.62 -27.69 -9.38
N ARG A 249 -15.38 -26.38 -9.50
CA ARG A 249 -15.25 -25.67 -10.78
C ARG A 249 -14.06 -26.09 -11.68
N LYS A 250 -13.10 -26.86 -11.16
CA LYS A 250 -11.96 -27.36 -11.93
C LYS A 250 -12.19 -28.78 -12.46
N LEU A 251 -13.22 -29.45 -11.95
CA LEU A 251 -13.61 -30.82 -12.33
C LEU A 251 -14.74 -30.82 -13.37
N GLU A 252 -15.49 -29.72 -13.46
CA GLU A 252 -16.40 -29.37 -14.56
C GLU A 252 -15.63 -28.72 -15.71
#